data_AF-A0A660Z4G3-F1
#
_entry.id   AF-A0A660Z4G3-F1
#
_cell.length_a   1.000
_cell.length_b   1.000
_cell.length_c   1.000
_cell.angle_alpha   90.00
_cell.angle_beta   90.00
_cell.angle_gamma   90.00
#
_symmetry.space_group_name_H-M   'P 1'
#
loop_
_entity.id
_entity.type
_entity.pdbx_description
1 polymer ?
#
loop_
_entity_poly.entity_id
_entity_poly.type
_entity_poly.pdbx_seq_one_letter_code
_entity_poly.pdbx_strand_id
1 'polypeptide(L)'
;MFEAAACGAPCIVICQNLREMSHRHITERDGVINLGLFDADRTMSLLLRVVRKLVANPEKRAIMSERAKSLVDGLGLYRVVGLIEKIGRQKGVFL
;
A
#
# COMPACT_ATOMS: atom_id res chain seq x y z
N MET A 1 -4.59 2.71 0.26
CA MET A 1 -3.64 1.58 0.31
C MET A 1 -3.04 1.40 1.70
N PHE A 2 -2.45 2.42 2.33
CA PHE A 2 -1.89 2.27 3.69
C PHE A 2 -2.90 1.77 4.74
N GLU A 3 -4.17 2.14 4.63
CA GLU A 3 -5.24 1.59 5.50
C GLU A 3 -5.40 0.08 5.32
N ALA A 4 -5.55 -0.38 4.07
CA ALA A 4 -5.64 -1.81 3.76
C ALA A 4 -4.37 -2.56 4.20
N ALA A 5 -3.20 -1.94 4.03
CA ALA A 5 -1.92 -2.48 4.48
C ALA A 5 -1.84 -2.62 6.01
N ALA A 6 -2.31 -1.61 6.76
CA ALA A 6 -2.39 -1.66 8.21
C ALA A 6 -3.32 -2.78 8.71
N CYS A 7 -4.38 -3.10 7.95
CA CYS A 7 -5.26 -4.24 8.22
C CYS A 7 -4.69 -5.59 7.74
N GLY A 8 -3.53 -5.62 7.06
CA GLY A 8 -2.99 -6.82 6.43
C GLY A 8 -3.87 -7.37 5.30
N ALA A 9 -4.69 -6.52 4.67
CA ALA A 9 -5.56 -6.94 3.58
C ALA A 9 -4.77 -7.01 2.26
N PRO A 10 -4.69 -8.18 1.60
CA PRO A 10 -4.10 -8.29 0.27
C PRO A 10 -4.83 -7.39 -0.74
N CYS A 11 -4.08 -6.63 -1.55
CA CYS A 11 -4.66 -5.66 -2.47
C CYS A 11 -4.36 -6.01 -3.93
N ILE A 12 -5.37 -5.80 -4.79
CA ILE A 12 -5.21 -5.71 -6.24
C ILE A 12 -5.53 -4.26 -6.61
N VAL A 13 -4.66 -3.60 -7.36
CA VAL A 13 -4.82 -2.19 -7.74
C VAL A 13 -4.86 -2.01 -9.25
N ILE A 14 -5.65 -1.05 -9.69
CA ILE A 14 -5.71 -0.56 -11.07
C ILE A 14 -5.39 0.94 -10.99
N CYS A 15 -4.31 1.34 -11.66
CA CYS A 15 -3.86 2.73 -11.67
C CYS A 15 -4.75 3.56 -12.61
N GLN A 16 -5.12 4.76 -12.18
CA GLN A 16 -5.90 5.70 -13.00
C GLN A 16 -5.02 6.51 -13.96
N ASN A 17 -3.73 6.64 -13.65
CA ASN A 17 -2.78 7.44 -14.44
C ASN A 17 -1.34 6.92 -14.30
N LEU A 18 -0.46 7.39 -15.19
CA LEU A 18 0.95 6.99 -15.23
C LEU A 18 1.74 7.39 -13.98
N ARG A 19 1.31 8.42 -13.25
CA ARG A 19 1.97 8.82 -12.01
C ARG A 19 1.82 7.74 -10.94
N GLU A 20 0.62 7.20 -10.80
CA GLU A 20 0.35 6.11 -9.84
C GLU A 20 1.17 4.85 -10.12
N MET A 21 1.46 4.54 -11.39
CA MET A 21 2.33 3.41 -11.77
C MET A 21 3.73 3.46 -11.14
N SER A 22 4.22 4.66 -10.81
CA SER A 22 5.54 4.88 -10.21
C SER A 22 5.53 4.85 -8.68
N HIS A 23 4.37 4.67 -8.05
CA HIS A 23 4.29 4.60 -6.59
C HIS A 23 5.07 3.38 -6.07
N ARG A 24 6.01 3.62 -5.15
CA ARG A 24 6.92 2.60 -4.62
C ARG A 24 6.21 1.44 -3.90
N HIS A 25 5.00 1.68 -3.41
CA HIS A 25 4.30 0.79 -2.47
C HIS A 25 3.20 -0.05 -3.12
N ILE A 26 3.08 -0.07 -4.45
CA ILE A 26 2.07 -0.89 -5.18
C ILE A 26 2.71 -2.10 -5.87
N THR A 27 3.78 -2.68 -5.32
CA THR A 27 4.48 -3.82 -5.94
C THR A 27 4.19 -5.14 -5.22
N GLU A 28 4.57 -6.26 -5.84
CA GLU A 28 4.43 -7.58 -5.20
C GLU A 28 5.26 -7.72 -3.91
N ARG A 29 6.32 -6.91 -3.77
CA ARG A 29 7.13 -6.84 -2.53
C ARG A 29 6.32 -6.27 -1.38
N ASP A 30 5.35 -5.42 -1.69
CA ASP A 30 4.47 -4.72 -0.75
C ASP A 30 3.18 -5.52 -0.47
N GLY A 31 3.06 -6.73 -1.02
CA GLY A 31 1.83 -7.53 -0.93
C GLY A 31 0.72 -7.03 -1.85
N VAL A 32 1.05 -6.24 -2.87
CA VAL A 32 0.10 -5.64 -3.82
C VAL A 32 0.29 -6.23 -5.22
N ILE A 33 -0.81 -6.57 -5.89
CA ILE A 33 -0.79 -6.90 -7.32
C ILE A 33 -1.25 -5.69 -8.11
N ASN A 34 -0.35 -5.08 -8.86
CA ASN A 34 -0.66 -3.94 -9.73
C ASN A 34 -1.00 -4.43 -11.15
N LEU A 35 -2.23 -4.16 -11.60
CA LEU A 35 -2.69 -4.49 -12.95
C LEU A 35 -2.31 -3.45 -14.01
N GLY A 36 -1.69 -2.35 -13.58
CA GLY A 36 -1.32 -1.22 -14.42
C GLY A 36 -2.48 -0.26 -14.67
N LEU A 37 -2.42 0.45 -15.79
CA LEU A 37 -3.51 1.32 -16.25
C LEU A 37 -4.73 0.49 -16.65
N PHE A 38 -5.91 1.09 -16.49
CA PHE A 38 -7.16 0.47 -16.95
C PHE A 38 -7.20 0.37 -18.48
N ASP A 39 -7.46 -0.84 -18.96
CA ASP A 39 -7.81 -1.19 -20.33
C ASP A 39 -9.02 -2.15 -20.26
N ALA A 40 -10.12 -1.80 -20.92
CA ALA A 40 -11.43 -2.42 -20.66
C ALA A 40 -11.39 -3.96 -20.76
N ASP A 41 -10.86 -4.50 -21.85
CA ASP A 41 -10.89 -5.95 -22.11
C ASP A 41 -9.76 -6.68 -21.36
N ARG A 42 -8.55 -6.09 -21.37
CA ARG A 42 -7.37 -6.70 -20.76
C ARG A 42 -7.47 -6.70 -19.24
N THR A 43 -7.83 -5.57 -18.63
CA THR A 43 -7.87 -5.42 -17.18
C THR A 43 -8.92 -6.32 -16.56
N MET A 44 -10.11 -6.43 -17.14
CA MET A 44 -11.16 -7.32 -16.61
C MET A 44 -10.77 -8.79 -16.69
N SER A 45 -10.18 -9.21 -17.81
CA SER A 45 -9.67 -10.58 -17.98
C SER A 45 -8.55 -10.92 -16.99
N LEU A 46 -7.64 -9.97 -16.75
CA LEU A 46 -6.56 -10.12 -15.77
C LEU A 46 -7.08 -10.14 -14.33
N LEU A 47 -8.00 -9.24 -13.99
CA LEU A 47 -8.60 -9.15 -12.67
C LEU A 47 -9.28 -10.48 -12.30
N LEU A 48 -10.13 -11.01 -13.18
CA LEU A 48 -10.80 -12.29 -12.95
C LEU A 48 -9.80 -13.43 -12.73
N ARG A 49 -8.75 -13.47 -13.54
CA ARG A 49 -7.67 -14.48 -13.43
C ARG A 49 -6.92 -14.36 -12.11
N VAL A 50 -6.56 -13.15 -11.69
CA VAL A 50 -5.84 -12.90 -10.44
C VAL A 50 -6.71 -13.25 -9.24
N VAL A 51 -7.97 -12.81 -9.23
CA VAL A 51 -8.92 -13.13 -8.15
C VAL A 51 -9.08 -14.64 -8.01
N ARG A 52 -9.31 -15.38 -9.10
CA ARG A 52 -9.41 -16.85 -9.05
C ARG A 52 -8.16 -17.50 -8.47
N LYS A 53 -6.96 -17.06 -8.89
CA LYS A 53 -5.69 -17.56 -8.36
C LYS A 53 -5.53 -17.25 -6.86
N LEU A 54 -5.91 -16.06 -6.42
CA LEU A 54 -5.83 -15.69 -5.01
C LEU A 54 -6.83 -16.47 -4.17
N VAL A 55 -8.07 -16.64 -4.62
CA VAL A 55 -9.10 -17.43 -3.91
C VAL A 55 -8.64 -18.88 -3.72
N ALA A 56 -8.07 -19.48 -4.76
CA ALA A 56 -7.57 -20.85 -4.73
C ALA A 56 -6.27 -21.03 -3.94
N ASN A 57 -5.58 -19.95 -3.53
CA ASN A 57 -4.28 -20.03 -2.86
C ASN A 57 -4.26 -19.21 -1.54
N PRO A 58 -4.72 -19.81 -0.42
CA PRO A 58 -4.71 -19.17 0.89
C PRO A 58 -3.31 -18.76 1.37
N GLU A 59 -2.30 -19.59 1.11
CA GLU A 59 -0.91 -19.33 1.50
C GLU A 59 -0.37 -18.05 0.84
N LYS A 60 -0.63 -17.88 -0.46
CA LYS A 60 -0.28 -16.65 -1.18
C LYS A 60 -0.95 -15.42 -0.55
N ARG A 61 -2.22 -15.53 -0.13
CA ARG A 61 -2.92 -14.42 0.55
C ARG A 61 -2.28 -14.11 1.92
N ALA A 62 -1.86 -15.13 2.66
CA ALA A 62 -1.16 -14.95 3.93
C ALA A 62 0.19 -14.23 3.73
N ILE A 63 0.98 -14.64 2.73
CA ILE A 63 2.25 -13.96 2.38
C ILE A 63 2.00 -12.50 1.99
N MET A 64 0.97 -12.22 1.20
CA MET A 64 0.60 -10.86 0.83
C MET A 64 0.19 -10.03 2.05
N SER A 65 -0.59 -10.60 2.98
CA SER A 65 -0.97 -9.95 4.24
C SER A 65 0.26 -9.53 5.05
N GLU A 66 1.22 -10.43 5.24
CA GLU A 66 2.43 -10.12 6.02
C GLU A 66 3.30 -9.05 5.36
N ARG A 67 3.44 -9.12 4.03
CA ARG A 67 4.13 -8.05 3.28
C ARG A 67 3.41 -6.71 3.42
N ALA A 68 2.09 -6.71 3.32
CA ALA A 68 1.31 -5.47 3.42
C ALA A 68 1.45 -4.83 4.81
N LYS A 69 1.39 -5.61 5.89
CA LYS A 69 1.62 -5.09 7.26
C LYS A 69 2.99 -4.43 7.42
N SER A 70 4.02 -4.95 6.75
CA SER A 70 5.38 -4.39 6.82
C SER A 70 5.53 -2.97 6.22
N LEU A 71 4.52 -2.49 5.47
CA LEU A 71 4.50 -1.12 4.95
C LEU A 71 4.23 -0.05 6.01
N VAL A 72 3.65 -0.44 7.14
CA VAL A 72 3.23 0.48 8.19
C VAL A 72 3.89 0.09 9.49
N ASP A 73 4.72 0.97 10.03
CA ASP A 73 5.41 0.76 11.30
C ASP A 73 4.67 1.35 12.51
N GLY A 74 3.55 2.05 12.29
CA GLY A 74 2.76 2.68 13.33
C GLY A 74 3.43 3.87 14.02
N LEU A 75 4.61 4.33 13.56
CA LEU A 75 5.39 5.39 14.22
C LEU A 75 5.14 6.78 13.61
N GLY A 76 4.22 6.90 12.66
CA GLY A 76 3.92 8.16 11.96
C GLY A 76 3.58 9.31 12.90
N LEU A 77 2.75 9.06 13.92
CA LEU A 77 2.37 10.07 14.91
C LEU A 77 3.60 10.64 15.65
N TYR A 78 4.47 9.77 16.17
CA TYR A 78 5.67 10.19 16.90
C TYR A 78 6.61 11.02 16.03
N ARG A 79 6.76 10.66 14.74
CA ARG A 79 7.57 11.44 13.80
C ARG A 79 7.01 12.84 13.59
N VAL A 80 5.69 12.95 13.42
CA VAL A 80 5.02 14.24 13.24
C VAL A 80 5.16 15.10 14.50
N VAL A 81 4.89 14.54 15.68
CA VAL A 81 5.05 15.24 16.96
C VAL A 81 6.47 15.73 17.13
N GLY A 82 7.47 14.87 16.92
CA GLY A 82 8.88 15.26 17.05
C GLY A 82 9.31 16.38 16.08
N LEU A 83 8.75 16.42 14.87
CA LEU A 83 8.99 17.52 13.93
C LEU A 83 8.34 18.83 14.40
N ILE A 84 7.10 18.77 14.91
CA ILE A 84 6.40 19.93 15.44
C ILE A 84 7.17 20.51 16.64
N GLU A 85 7.58 19.66 17.58
CA GLU A 85 8.37 20.08 18.75
C GLU A 85 9.69 20.72 18.32
N LYS A 86 10.40 20.11 17.36
CA LYS A 86 11.65 20.65 16.81
C LYS A 86 11.45 22.05 16.24
N ILE A 87 10.41 22.25 15.43
CA ILE A 87 10.09 23.56 14.83
C ILE A 87 9.70 24.58 15.90
N GLY A 88 8.88 24.18 16.88
CA GLY A 88 8.44 25.09 17.93
C GLY A 88 9.58 25.53 18.86
N ARG A 89 10.53 24.65 19.18
CA ARG A 89 11.76 25.03 19.92
C ARG A 89 12.61 26.02 19.13
N GLN A 90 12.80 25.79 17.82
CA GLN A 90 13.55 26.72 16.95
C GLN A 90 12.91 28.11 16.85
N LYS A 91 11.58 28.20 17.03
CA LYS A 91 10.83 29.46 17.00
C LYS A 91 10.57 30.07 18.38
N GLY A 92 11.07 29.46 19.47
CA GLY A 92 10.83 29.92 20.84
C GLY A 92 9.39 29.79 21.33
N VAL A 93 8.59 28.92 20.68
CA VAL A 93 7.17 28.68 21.02
C VAL A 93 7.03 27.62 22.11
N PHE A 94 7.99 26.69 22.21
CA PHE A 94 8.08 25.69 23.27
C PHE A 94 9.35 25.92 24.10
N LEU A 95 9.22 25.87 25.43
CA LEU A 95 10.32 25.94 26.40
C LEU A 95 11.28 24.76 26.24
#